data_AF-A0A919KBI0-F1
#
_entry.id   AF-A0A919KBI0-F1
#
_cell.length_a   1.000
_cell.length_b   1.000
_cell.length_c   1.000
_cell.angle_alpha   90.00
_cell.angle_beta   90.00
_cell.angle_gamma   90.00
#
_symmetry.space_group_name_H-M   'P 1'
#
loop_
_entity.id
_entity.type
_entity.pdbx_description
1 polymer ?
#
loop_
_entity_poly.entity_id
_entity_poly.type
_entity_poly.pdbx_seq_one_letter_code
_entity_poly.pdbx_strand_id
1 'polypeptide(L)'
;MAASTMAQLHRRPTEHTGWCARDHRCGLNVHTSPDMYTDGPLGARGVLNRVHTETSDYAEIRIRIPINARESIARKQLGVALHLIRELLYAVAAVRPPALDHARNQRPALDRRPAA
;
A
#
# COMPACT_ATOMS: atom_id res chain seq x y z
N MET A 1 -5.63 43.52 -35.74
CA MET A 1 -6.09 42.48 -34.80
C MET A 1 -4.86 41.75 -34.28
N ALA A 2 -4.44 42.01 -33.04
CA ALA A 2 -3.23 41.41 -32.48
C ALA A 2 -3.58 40.04 -31.86
N ALA A 3 -2.94 38.98 -32.34
CA ALA A 3 -3.10 37.63 -31.82
C ALA A 3 -2.46 37.54 -30.44
N SER A 4 -3.27 37.26 -29.41
CA SER A 4 -2.79 37.01 -28.06
C SER A 4 -1.99 35.70 -28.05
N THR A 5 -0.69 35.80 -27.83
CA THR A 5 0.18 34.63 -27.64
C THR A 5 -0.17 33.99 -26.30
N MET A 6 -0.72 32.77 -26.31
CA MET A 6 -0.96 32.02 -25.08
C MET A 6 0.38 31.79 -24.39
N ALA A 7 0.61 32.49 -23.27
CA ALA A 7 1.76 32.25 -22.42
C ALA A 7 1.74 30.78 -21.99
N GLN A 8 2.76 30.04 -22.40
CA GLN A 8 2.90 28.63 -22.07
C GLN A 8 3.15 28.53 -20.56
N LEU A 9 2.11 28.18 -19.81
CA LEU A 9 2.19 27.96 -18.36
C LEU A 9 3.11 26.78 -18.09
N HIS A 10 4.41 27.04 -17.90
CA HIS A 10 5.34 26.08 -17.33
C HIS A 10 4.97 25.88 -15.86
N ARG A 11 4.15 24.86 -15.60
CA ARG A 11 3.91 24.41 -14.22
C ARG A 11 5.20 23.79 -13.71
N ARG A 12 5.69 24.30 -12.58
CA ARG A 12 6.75 23.60 -11.84
C ARG A 12 6.25 22.18 -11.53
N PRO A 13 7.06 21.14 -11.75
CA PRO A 13 6.70 19.79 -11.34
C PRO A 13 6.33 19.81 -9.86
N THR A 14 5.15 19.30 -9.51
CA THR A 14 4.81 19.06 -8.11
C THR A 14 5.81 18.05 -7.56
N GLU A 15 6.33 18.27 -6.35
CA GLU A 15 7.09 17.23 -5.67
C GLU A 15 6.21 15.99 -5.53
N HIS A 16 6.55 14.93 -6.27
CA HIS A 16 5.84 13.67 -6.20
C HIS A 16 6.39 12.87 -5.05
N THR A 17 5.52 12.40 -4.16
CA THR A 17 5.91 11.35 -3.22
C THR A 17 6.33 10.13 -4.02
N GLY A 18 7.37 9.40 -3.60
CA GLY A 18 7.81 8.17 -4.27
C GLY A 18 6.80 7.02 -4.27
N TRP A 19 5.56 7.31 -3.87
CA TRP A 19 4.44 6.38 -3.71
C TRP A 19 3.48 6.46 -4.90
N CYS A 20 3.50 7.56 -5.66
CA CYS A 20 2.77 7.72 -6.91
C CYS A 20 3.68 7.47 -8.11
N ALA A 21 3.12 6.95 -9.21
CA ALA A 21 3.77 7.10 -10.51
C ALA A 21 3.95 8.61 -10.80
N ARG A 22 5.17 9.00 -11.20
CA ARG A 22 5.52 10.38 -11.53
C ARG A 22 4.53 10.92 -12.58
N ASP A 23 3.99 12.12 -12.34
CA ASP A 23 3.14 12.90 -13.25
C ASP A 23 1.68 12.44 -13.45
N HIS A 24 1.15 11.58 -12.58
CA HIS A 24 -0.29 11.30 -12.54
C HIS A 24 -0.99 12.21 -11.50
N ARG A 25 -2.15 12.79 -11.87
CA ARG A 25 -3.04 13.42 -10.88
C ARG A 25 -3.82 12.33 -10.15
N CYS A 26 -3.49 12.09 -8.88
CA CYS A 26 -4.27 11.17 -8.07
C CYS A 26 -5.57 11.84 -7.64
N GLY A 27 -6.68 11.47 -8.29
CA GLY A 27 -8.04 11.75 -7.83
C GLY A 27 -8.61 10.62 -6.96
N LEU A 28 -7.76 9.68 -6.53
CA LEU A 28 -8.16 8.50 -5.76
C LEU A 28 -7.61 8.63 -4.34
N ASN A 29 -8.44 8.32 -3.35
CA ASN A 29 -8.02 8.30 -1.93
C ASN A 29 -7.11 7.10 -1.59
N VAL A 30 -6.58 6.41 -2.61
CA VAL A 30 -5.73 5.22 -2.50
C VAL A 30 -4.56 5.38 -3.47
N HIS A 31 -3.36 5.26 -2.93
CA HIS A 31 -2.10 5.33 -3.67
C HIS A 31 -1.32 4.05 -3.44
N THR A 32 -0.83 3.45 -4.52
CA THR A 32 -0.18 2.15 -4.48
C THR A 32 1.20 2.25 -5.12
N SER A 33 2.22 1.73 -4.44
CA SER A 33 3.56 1.60 -5.03
C SER A 33 3.53 0.66 -6.24
N PRO A 34 4.55 0.69 -7.12
CA PRO A 34 4.77 -0.37 -8.09
C PRO A 34 4.77 -1.75 -7.41
N ASP A 35 4.36 -2.77 -8.17
CA ASP A 35 4.38 -4.15 -7.73
C ASP A 35 5.83 -4.58 -7.42
N MET A 36 6.05 -5.09 -6.21
CA MET A 36 7.28 -5.78 -5.83
C MET A 36 7.02 -7.28 -5.87
N TYR A 37 7.71 -7.98 -6.76
CA TYR A 37 7.51 -9.41 -6.97
C TYR A 37 8.47 -10.25 -6.14
N THR A 38 7.98 -11.38 -5.66
CA THR A 38 8.82 -12.49 -5.16
C THR A 38 8.33 -13.78 -5.80
N ASP A 39 9.24 -14.48 -6.46
CA ASP A 39 8.97 -15.79 -7.04
C ASP A 39 9.42 -16.90 -6.09
N GLY A 40 8.68 -17.99 -6.06
CA GLY A 40 8.96 -19.16 -5.24
C GLY A 40 8.95 -20.45 -6.06
N PRO A 41 9.29 -21.58 -5.43
CA PRO A 41 9.28 -22.88 -6.09
C PRO A 41 7.93 -23.19 -6.73
N LEU A 42 7.97 -24.02 -7.77
CA LEU A 42 6.78 -24.55 -8.45
C LEU A 42 5.86 -23.48 -9.05
N GLY A 43 6.35 -22.25 -9.30
CA GLY A 43 5.55 -21.16 -9.87
C GLY A 43 4.71 -20.41 -8.85
N ALA A 44 5.02 -20.53 -7.56
CA ALA A 44 4.46 -19.65 -6.54
C ALA A 44 4.91 -18.21 -6.79
N ARG A 45 4.02 -17.25 -6.58
CA ARG A 45 4.32 -15.82 -6.73
C ARG A 45 3.66 -15.01 -5.63
N GLY A 46 4.45 -14.17 -4.97
CA GLY A 46 3.98 -13.08 -4.11
C GLY A 46 4.12 -11.74 -4.83
N VAL A 47 3.15 -10.86 -4.61
CA VAL A 47 3.19 -9.45 -5.00
C VAL A 47 2.97 -8.63 -3.74
N LEU A 48 3.88 -7.70 -3.48
CA LEU A 48 3.82 -6.77 -2.37
C LEU A 48 3.66 -5.34 -2.90
N ASN A 49 2.73 -4.60 -2.32
CA ASN A 49 2.55 -3.18 -2.59
C ASN A 49 2.52 -2.42 -1.26
N ARG A 50 3.09 -1.21 -1.25
CA ARG A 50 2.81 -0.23 -0.20
C ARG A 50 1.58 0.56 -0.61
N VAL A 51 0.57 0.59 0.25
CA VAL A 51 -0.68 1.29 0.03
C VAL A 51 -0.79 2.42 1.04
N HIS A 52 -0.96 3.63 0.54
CA HIS A 52 -1.37 4.80 1.31
C HIS A 52 -2.83 5.07 1.04
N THR A 53 -3.59 5.26 2.11
CA THR A 53 -4.97 5.76 2.05
C THR A 53 -5.05 7.05 2.85
N GLU A 54 -6.17 7.76 2.70
CA GLU A 54 -6.45 8.95 3.51
C GLU A 54 -6.30 8.72 5.04
N THR A 55 -6.57 7.50 5.51
CA THR A 55 -6.63 7.20 6.95
C THR A 55 -5.53 6.28 7.45
N SER A 56 -4.81 5.60 6.57
CA SER A 56 -3.85 4.56 6.97
C SER A 56 -2.83 4.20 5.88
N ASP A 57 -1.67 3.76 6.34
CA ASP A 57 -0.65 3.10 5.52
C ASP A 57 -0.62 1.61 5.84
N TYR A 58 -0.61 0.78 4.81
CA TYR A 58 -0.46 -0.65 4.98
C TYR A 58 0.32 -1.28 3.82
N ALA A 59 0.84 -2.48 4.06
CA ALA A 59 1.36 -3.32 3.02
C ALA A 59 0.24 -4.25 2.54
N GLU A 60 0.00 -4.27 1.23
CA GLU A 60 -0.88 -5.24 0.59
C GLU A 60 -0.05 -6.38 0.01
N ILE A 61 -0.44 -7.62 0.33
CA ILE A 61 0.23 -8.83 -0.13
C ILE A 61 -0.77 -9.69 -0.90
N ARG A 62 -0.48 -10.01 -2.15
CA ARG A 62 -1.22 -10.97 -2.98
C ARG A 62 -0.33 -12.17 -3.25
N ILE A 63 -0.77 -13.37 -2.87
CA ILE A 63 0.00 -14.60 -3.03
C ILE A 63 -0.78 -15.60 -3.88
N ARG A 64 -0.11 -16.18 -4.89
CA ARG A 64 -0.61 -17.30 -5.69
C ARG A 64 0.29 -18.52 -5.47
N ILE A 65 -0.32 -19.63 -5.06
CA ILE A 65 0.37 -20.90 -4.81
C ILE A 65 -0.36 -21.99 -5.62
N PRO A 66 0.36 -22.74 -6.49
CA PRO A 66 -0.21 -23.92 -7.11
C PRO A 66 -0.50 -25.00 -6.07
N ILE A 67 -1.72 -25.51 -6.08
CA ILE A 67 -2.17 -26.57 -5.17
C ILE A 67 -2.40 -27.88 -5.92
N ASN A 68 -2.38 -28.99 -5.19
CA ASN A 68 -2.61 -30.32 -5.74
C ASN A 68 -4.06 -30.46 -6.24
N ALA A 69 -4.27 -31.17 -7.34
CA ALA A 69 -5.61 -31.43 -7.87
C ALA A 69 -6.44 -32.37 -6.98
N ARG A 70 -5.82 -33.17 -6.11
CA ARG A 70 -6.51 -34.03 -5.15
C ARG A 70 -6.96 -33.22 -3.94
N GLU A 71 -8.27 -33.13 -3.74
CA GLU A 71 -8.91 -32.31 -2.71
C GLU A 71 -8.33 -32.53 -1.30
N SER A 72 -8.09 -33.77 -0.90
CA SER A 72 -7.53 -34.08 0.43
C SER A 72 -6.13 -33.52 0.63
N ILE A 73 -5.31 -33.44 -0.43
CA ILE A 73 -3.98 -32.86 -0.39
C ILE A 73 -4.09 -31.33 -0.47
N ALA A 74 -4.95 -30.80 -1.34
CA ALA A 74 -5.23 -29.37 -1.46
C ALA A 74 -5.63 -28.75 -0.12
N ARG A 75 -6.56 -29.38 0.62
CA ARG A 75 -7.00 -28.90 1.94
C ARG A 75 -5.86 -28.85 2.95
N LYS A 76 -4.98 -29.85 2.94
CA LYS A 76 -3.78 -29.85 3.80
C LYS A 76 -2.84 -28.70 3.42
N GLN A 77 -2.59 -28.49 2.13
CA GLN A 77 -1.76 -27.39 1.64
C GLN A 77 -2.33 -26.03 2.02
N LEU A 78 -3.65 -25.83 1.87
CA LEU A 78 -4.33 -24.59 2.25
C LEU A 78 -4.27 -24.35 3.77
N GLY A 79 -4.43 -25.40 4.58
CA GLY A 79 -4.27 -25.31 6.04
C GLY A 79 -2.86 -24.87 6.44
N VAL A 80 -1.83 -25.45 5.82
CA VAL A 80 -0.44 -25.05 6.04
C VAL A 80 -0.19 -23.61 5.57
N ALA A 81 -0.72 -23.22 4.41
CA ALA A 81 -0.58 -21.86 3.90
C ALA A 81 -1.19 -20.83 4.86
N LEU A 82 -2.39 -21.09 5.39
CA LEU A 82 -3.03 -20.21 6.38
C LEU A 82 -2.22 -20.11 7.68
N HIS A 83 -1.68 -21.23 8.16
CA HIS A 83 -0.82 -21.22 9.34
C HIS A 83 0.43 -20.37 9.11
N LEU A 84 1.13 -20.56 7.99
CA LEU A 84 2.34 -19.80 7.68
C LEU A 84 2.06 -18.31 7.44
N ILE A 85 0.93 -17.94 6.83
CA ILE A 85 0.51 -16.54 6.70
C ILE A 85 0.29 -15.93 8.08
N ARG A 86 -0.33 -16.66 9.02
CA ARG A 86 -0.52 -16.20 10.39
C ARG A 86 0.82 -15.97 11.10
N GLU A 87 1.77 -16.89 10.97
CA GLU A 87 3.11 -16.72 11.54
C GLU A 87 3.85 -15.51 10.94
N LEU A 88 3.74 -15.31 9.62
CA LEU A 88 4.28 -14.13 8.94
C LEU A 88 3.70 -12.84 9.53
N LEU A 89 2.39 -12.77 9.74
CA LEU A 89 1.73 -11.59 10.32
C LEU A 89 2.24 -11.31 11.73
N TYR A 90 2.45 -12.34 12.57
CA TYR A 90 3.05 -12.17 13.89
C TYR A 90 4.49 -11.68 13.82
N ALA A 91 5.31 -12.26 12.94
CA ALA A 91 6.70 -11.85 12.76
C ALA A 91 6.82 -10.39 12.31
N VAL A 92 5.98 -9.96 11.35
CA VAL A 92 5.94 -8.56 10.89
C VAL A 92 5.47 -7.63 12.01
N ALA A 93 4.44 -8.03 12.76
CA ALA A 93 3.94 -7.23 13.88
C ALA A 93 4.99 -7.06 14.98
N ALA A 94 5.83 -8.07 15.24
CA ALA A 94 6.89 -8.01 16.23
C ALA A 94 8.01 -7.02 15.89
N VAL A 95 8.24 -6.74 14.60
CA VAL A 95 9.25 -5.77 14.13
C VAL A 95 8.69 -4.35 14.05
N ARG A 96 7.36 -4.18 14.23
CA ARG A 96 6.71 -2.87 14.15
C ARG A 96 7.17 -1.96 15.30
N PRO A 97 7.77 -0.78 15.03
CA PRO A 97 8.09 0.16 16.10
C PRO A 97 6.81 0.69 16.76
N PRO A 98 6.80 0.89 18.10
CA PRO A 98 5.64 1.46 18.82
C PRO A 98 5.28 2.89 18.38
N ALA A 99 6.18 3.55 17.64
CA ALA A 99 6.05 4.95 17.21
C ALA A 99 4.92 5.24 16.19
N LEU A 100 4.24 4.21 15.64
CA LEU A 100 3.03 4.44 14.84
C LEU A 100 1.82 4.89 15.67
N ASP A 101 1.91 4.88 17.01
CA ASP A 101 0.90 5.44 17.91
C ASP A 101 0.92 6.98 17.98
N HIS A 102 1.95 7.65 17.46
CA HIS A 102 2.12 9.10 17.61
C HIS A 102 1.14 9.94 16.77
N ALA A 103 0.47 9.38 15.76
CA ALA A 103 -0.46 10.14 14.91
C ALA A 103 -1.88 10.24 15.48
N ARG A 104 -2.28 9.37 16.42
CA ARG A 104 -3.62 9.42 17.01
C ARG A 104 -3.78 10.56 18.03
N ASN A 105 -2.73 10.86 18.78
CA ASN A 105 -2.77 11.88 19.85
C ASN A 105 -2.42 13.30 19.35
N GLN A 106 -1.98 13.46 18.10
CA GLN A 106 -1.61 14.76 17.53
C GLN A 106 -2.71 15.37 16.64
N ARG A 107 -3.80 14.66 16.36
CA ARG A 107 -4.97 15.26 15.70
C ARG A 107 -5.74 16.07 16.74
N PRO A 108 -5.89 17.41 16.58
CA PRO A 108 -6.87 18.14 17.36
C PRO A 108 -8.24 17.49 17.10
N ALA A 109 -8.98 17.18 18.17
CA ALA A 109 -10.38 16.83 18.03
C ALA A 109 -11.05 17.95 17.23
N LEU A 110 -11.84 17.57 16.20
CA LEU A 110 -12.52 18.49 15.28
C LEU A 110 -13.42 19.52 16.00
N ASP A 111 -13.67 19.30 17.30
CA ASP A 111 -14.60 20.06 18.13
C ASP A 111 -13.90 21.15 18.96
N ARG A 112 -12.55 21.22 18.95
CA ARG A 112 -11.82 22.28 19.67
C ARG A 112 -11.73 23.52 18.80
N ARG A 113 -12.74 24.38 18.90
CA ARG A 113 -12.66 25.77 18.46
C ARG A 113 -11.42 26.41 19.11
N PRO A 114 -10.47 26.98 18.35
CA PRO A 114 -9.35 27.71 18.95
C PRO A 114 -9.92 28.87 19.77
N ALA A 115 -9.46 28.99 21.01
CA ALA A 115 -9.74 30.17 21.83
C ALA A 115 -9.14 31.40 21.12
N ALA A 116 -9.89 32.49 21.16
CA ALA A 116 -9.69 33.73 20.41
C ALA A 116 -8.30 34.36 20.56
#